data_AF-A0A1N6H694-F1
#
_entry.id   AF-A0A1N6H694-F1
#
_cell.length_a   1.000
_cell.length_b   1.000
_cell.length_c   1.000
_cell.angle_alpha   90.00
_cell.angle_beta   90.00
_cell.angle_gamma   90.00
#
_symmetry.space_group_name_H-M   'P 1'
#
loop_
_entity.id
_entity.type
_entity.pdbx_description
1 polymer ?
#
loop_
_entity_poly.entity_id
_entity_poly.type
_entity_poly.pdbx_seq_one_letter_code
_entity_poly.pdbx_strand_id
1 'polypeptide(L)'
;MANTPSVRRWAAALRILTILAMVVLVAALVFGIALAGLPDELRRAAALAPDTALAPLHRAAVAASGAIPSLALLYVLSQMARLFGRYAGGETLSHHCAGHIRRIGAGLLVAVALDLVARPLQVLLASLANPPGERVLSLSLGTADLGQVLAGGLMVVIGWAMGEAALVAEENRGFV
;
A
#
# COMPACT_ATOMS: atom_id res chain seq x y z
N MET A 1 -29.17 -22.03 2.62
CA MET A 1 -28.25 -21.08 3.30
C MET A 1 -27.14 -21.89 3.99
N ALA A 2 -26.12 -22.31 3.25
CA ALA A 2 -25.07 -23.21 3.75
C ALA A 2 -23.69 -22.59 3.48
N ASN A 3 -22.80 -22.66 4.48
CA ASN A 3 -21.40 -22.18 4.54
C ASN A 3 -21.11 -20.80 5.19
N THR A 4 -21.86 -20.37 6.21
CA THR A 4 -21.51 -19.18 7.02
C THR A 4 -20.31 -19.32 7.97
N PRO A 5 -19.93 -20.51 8.53
CA PRO A 5 -18.82 -20.57 9.50
C PRO A 5 -17.43 -20.53 8.85
N SER A 6 -17.27 -21.00 7.61
CA SER A 6 -15.99 -20.98 6.90
C SER A 6 -15.57 -19.57 6.53
N VAL A 7 -16.49 -18.75 6.00
CA VAL A 7 -16.25 -17.34 5.63
C VAL A 7 -15.78 -16.53 6.83
N ARG A 8 -16.42 -16.70 7.99
CA ARG A 8 -16.05 -15.97 9.22
C ARG A 8 -14.65 -16.34 9.71
N ARG A 9 -14.28 -17.62 9.68
CA ARG A 9 -12.94 -18.10 10.06
C ARG A 9 -11.86 -17.56 9.13
N TRP A 10 -12.10 -17.63 7.82
CA TRP A 10 -11.19 -17.07 6.82
C TRP A 10 -11.03 -15.56 6.96
N ALA A 11 -12.12 -14.81 7.16
CA ALA A 11 -12.05 -13.38 7.39
C ALA A 11 -11.27 -13.03 8.67
N ALA A 12 -11.45 -13.78 9.76
CA ALA A 12 -10.67 -13.57 10.98
C ALA A 12 -9.17 -13.84 10.77
N ALA A 13 -8.82 -14.92 10.07
CA ALA A 13 -7.44 -15.25 9.74
C ALA A 13 -6.80 -14.17 8.84
N LEU A 14 -7.51 -13.72 7.80
CA LEU A 14 -7.06 -12.65 6.90
C LEU A 14 -6.91 -11.30 7.62
N ARG A 15 -7.76 -11.01 8.62
CA ARG A 15 -7.61 -9.83 9.47
C ARG A 15 -6.31 -9.89 10.27
N ILE A 16 -6.03 -11.03 10.92
CA ILE A 16 -4.79 -11.21 11.70
C ILE A 16 -3.57 -11.08 10.78
N LEU A 17 -3.60 -11.72 9.62
CA LEU A 17 -2.53 -11.64 8.63
C LEU A 17 -2.30 -10.19 8.17
N THR A 18 -3.37 -9.44 7.91
CA THR A 18 -3.29 -8.02 7.53
C THR A 18 -2.66 -7.17 8.63
N ILE A 19 -3.03 -7.41 9.90
CA ILE A 19 -2.44 -6.69 11.04
C ILE A 19 -0.97 -7.04 11.19
N LEU A 20 -0.60 -8.31 11.07
CA LEU A 20 0.80 -8.75 11.11
C LEU A 20 1.60 -8.09 9.98
N ALA A 21 1.08 -8.08 8.75
CA ALA A 21 1.71 -7.40 7.62
C ALA A 21 1.91 -5.91 7.88
N MET A 22 0.93 -5.24 8.52
CA MET A 22 1.04 -3.84 8.92
C MET A 22 2.15 -3.63 9.96
N VAL A 23 2.25 -4.48 10.98
CA VAL A 23 3.32 -4.43 11.99
C VAL A 23 4.69 -4.66 11.35
N VAL A 24 4.81 -5.66 10.48
CA VAL A 24 6.04 -5.95 9.73
C VAL A 24 6.45 -4.76 8.86
N LEU A 25 5.50 -4.13 8.16
CA LEU A 25 5.76 -2.95 7.34
C LEU A 25 6.27 -1.77 8.19
N VAL A 26 5.63 -1.48 9.32
CA VAL A 26 6.09 -0.41 10.24
C VAL A 26 7.47 -0.74 10.82
N ALA A 27 7.69 -1.98 11.25
CA ALA A 27 8.99 -2.41 11.74
C ALA A 27 10.08 -2.29 10.68
N ALA A 28 9.79 -2.66 9.43
CA ALA A 28 10.70 -2.51 8.29
C ALA A 28 11.03 -1.04 7.99
N LEU A 29 10.04 -0.14 8.09
CA LEU A 29 10.26 1.30 7.93
C LEU A 29 11.15 1.86 9.04
N VAL A 30 10.86 1.53 10.30
CA VAL A 30 11.64 2.00 11.46
C VAL A 30 13.07 1.46 11.39
N PHE A 31 13.24 0.15 11.14
CA PHE A 31 14.54 -0.48 10.99
C PHE A 31 15.31 0.08 9.79
N GLY A 32 14.63 0.29 8.66
CA GLY A 32 15.20 0.87 7.45
C GLY A 32 15.75 2.27 7.66
N ILE A 33 15.01 3.12 8.39
CA ILE A 33 15.43 4.49 8.71
C ILE A 33 16.55 4.50 9.78
N ALA A 34 16.45 3.64 10.79
CA ALA A 34 17.32 3.69 11.97
C ALA A 34 18.63 2.90 11.83
N LEU A 35 18.61 1.75 11.14
CA LEU A 35 19.67 0.73 11.24
C LEU A 35 20.19 0.23 9.88
N ALA A 36 19.39 0.32 8.82
CA ALA A 36 19.79 -0.21 7.51
C ALA A 36 20.61 0.79 6.68
N GLY A 37 21.56 0.27 5.91
CA GLY A 37 22.16 1.01 4.79
C GLY A 37 21.14 1.25 3.68
N LEU A 38 21.50 2.08 2.70
CA LEU A 38 20.68 2.18 1.48
C LEU A 38 20.62 0.81 0.81
N PRO A 39 19.43 0.32 0.40
CA PRO A 39 19.30 -0.95 -0.29
C PRO A 39 20.12 -0.93 -1.58
N ASP A 40 20.72 -2.08 -1.94
CA ASP A 40 21.64 -2.18 -3.08
C ASP A 40 21.01 -1.76 -4.40
N GLU A 41 19.71 -2.04 -4.58
CA GLU A 41 18.94 -1.60 -5.74
C GLU A 41 18.95 -0.07 -5.89
N LEU A 42 18.77 0.66 -4.78
CA LEU A 42 18.79 2.11 -4.78
C LEU A 42 20.20 2.66 -4.99
N ARG A 43 21.23 2.01 -4.42
CA ARG A 43 22.63 2.39 -4.67
C ARG A 43 22.98 2.26 -6.16
N ARG A 44 22.57 1.17 -6.79
CA ARG A 44 22.73 0.93 -8.23
C ARG A 44 21.95 1.94 -9.06
N ALA A 45 20.69 2.20 -8.73
CA ALA A 45 19.88 3.19 -9.43
C ALA A 45 20.43 4.62 -9.33
N ALA A 46 21.10 4.96 -8.23
CA ALA A 46 21.75 6.25 -8.00
C ALA A 46 23.22 6.31 -8.49
N ALA A 47 23.72 5.24 -9.13
CA ALA A 47 25.11 5.13 -9.58
C ALA A 47 26.15 5.43 -8.48
N LEU A 48 25.86 5.04 -7.23
CA LEU A 48 26.80 5.22 -6.12
C LEU A 48 27.95 4.23 -6.23
N ALA A 49 29.18 4.70 -5.97
CA ALA A 49 30.32 3.80 -5.82
C ALA A 49 30.13 2.85 -4.62
N PRO A 50 30.67 1.63 -4.65
CA PRO A 50 30.44 0.61 -3.62
C PRO A 50 30.71 1.08 -2.19
N ASP A 51 31.72 1.93 -2.01
CA ASP A 51 32.17 2.43 -0.70
C ASP A 51 31.67 3.85 -0.36
N THR A 52 30.75 4.42 -1.14
CA THR A 52 30.20 5.75 -0.83
C THR A 52 29.38 5.69 0.46
N ALA A 53 29.96 6.23 1.54
CA ALA A 53 29.32 6.42 2.83
C ALA A 53 28.55 7.73 2.84
N LEU A 54 27.23 7.67 2.98
CA LEU A 54 26.41 8.87 3.17
C LEU A 54 26.39 9.29 4.64
N ALA A 55 26.48 10.60 4.87
CA ALA A 55 26.24 11.20 6.17
C ALA A 55 24.89 10.72 6.75
N PRO A 56 24.78 10.49 8.07
CA PRO A 56 23.56 9.94 8.67
C PRO A 56 22.28 10.73 8.32
N LEU A 57 22.36 12.07 8.31
CA LEU A 57 21.23 12.93 7.98
C LEU A 57 20.77 12.77 6.51
N HIS A 58 21.72 12.66 5.58
CA HIS A 58 21.43 12.48 4.15
C HIS A 58 20.79 11.11 3.91
N ARG A 59 21.30 10.08 4.58
CA ARG A 59 20.72 8.73 4.54
C ARG A 59 19.30 8.70 5.10
N ALA A 60 19.06 9.38 6.23
CA ALA A 60 17.74 9.51 6.82
C ALA A 60 16.76 10.25 5.89
N ALA A 61 17.22 11.29 5.19
CA ALA A 61 16.40 12.01 4.20
C ALA A 61 15.98 11.11 3.02
N VAL A 62 16.92 10.32 2.48
CA VAL A 62 16.61 9.34 1.43
C VAL A 62 15.61 8.29 1.95
N ALA A 63 15.86 7.71 3.12
CA ALA A 63 14.96 6.71 3.73
C ALA A 63 13.56 7.28 4.02
N ALA A 64 13.46 8.50 4.54
CA ALA A 64 12.20 9.16 4.82
C ALA A 64 11.38 9.41 3.54
N SER A 65 12.03 9.73 2.42
CA SER A 65 11.34 9.88 1.14
C SER A 65 10.74 8.56 0.62
N GLY A 66 11.36 7.42 0.94
CA GLY A 66 10.81 6.09 0.66
C GLY A 66 9.68 5.66 1.59
N ALA A 67 9.51 6.31 2.75
CA ALA A 67 8.39 6.02 3.65
C ALA A 67 7.06 6.58 3.15
N ILE A 68 7.08 7.60 2.27
CA ILE A 68 5.87 8.31 1.81
C ILE A 68 4.87 7.36 1.11
N PRO A 69 5.25 6.54 0.10
CA PRO A 69 4.31 5.62 -0.53
C PRO A 69 3.82 4.52 0.44
N SER A 70 4.63 4.14 1.41
CA SER A 70 4.26 3.14 2.41
C SER A 70 3.12 3.61 3.32
N LEU A 71 2.92 4.92 3.50
CA LEU A 71 1.75 5.45 4.22
C LEU A 71 0.44 5.11 3.51
N ALA A 72 0.41 5.16 2.17
CA ALA A 72 -0.76 4.74 1.41
C ALA A 72 -1.01 3.23 1.55
N LEU A 73 0.05 2.41 1.59
CA LEU A 73 -0.08 0.97 1.83
C LEU A 73 -0.59 0.66 3.24
N LEU A 74 -0.10 1.38 4.27
CA LEU A 74 -0.63 1.28 5.64
C LEU A 74 -2.12 1.63 5.69
N TYR A 75 -2.52 2.68 4.96
CA TYR A 75 -3.94 3.03 4.83
C TYR A 75 -4.74 1.89 4.18
N VAL A 76 -4.26 1.31 3.08
CA VAL A 76 -4.90 0.16 2.42
C VAL A 76 -5.06 -1.02 3.38
N LEU A 77 -3.98 -1.42 4.07
CA LEU A 77 -4.00 -2.49 5.07
C LEU A 77 -5.00 -2.19 6.20
N SER A 78 -5.08 -0.94 6.65
CA SER A 78 -6.06 -0.54 7.67
C SER A 78 -7.51 -0.73 7.19
N GLN A 79 -7.80 -0.43 5.92
CA GLN A 79 -9.13 -0.64 5.34
C GLN A 79 -9.44 -2.12 5.14
N MET A 80 -8.45 -2.92 4.73
CA MET A 80 -8.57 -4.39 4.64
C MET A 80 -8.87 -5.01 6.01
N ALA A 81 -8.15 -4.60 7.06
CA ALA A 81 -8.38 -5.10 8.42
C ALA A 81 -9.79 -4.76 8.93
N ARG A 82 -10.30 -3.56 8.60
CA ARG A 82 -11.69 -3.16 8.92
C ARG A 82 -12.73 -3.98 8.14
N LEU A 83 -12.51 -4.18 6.84
CA LEU A 83 -13.38 -5.01 5.98
C LEU A 83 -13.45 -6.45 6.47
N PHE A 84 -12.31 -7.09 6.71
CA PHE A 84 -12.25 -8.45 7.23
C PHE A 84 -12.83 -8.56 8.64
N GLY A 85 -12.71 -7.51 9.47
CA GLY A 85 -13.40 -7.43 10.75
C GLY A 85 -14.92 -7.52 10.63
N ARG A 86 -15.51 -6.79 9.67
CA ARG A 86 -16.95 -6.85 9.37
C ARG A 86 -17.38 -8.22 8.85
N TYR A 87 -16.61 -8.80 7.93
CA TYR A 87 -16.88 -10.14 7.40
C TYR A 87 -16.82 -11.22 8.49
N ALA A 88 -15.88 -11.12 9.43
CA ALA A 88 -15.82 -12.02 10.59
C ALA A 88 -17.03 -11.86 11.53
N GLY A 89 -17.56 -10.63 11.63
CA GLY A 89 -18.80 -10.30 12.33
C GLY A 89 -20.08 -10.75 11.60
N GLY A 90 -19.99 -11.23 10.36
CA GLY A 90 -21.14 -11.68 9.57
C GLY A 90 -21.78 -10.59 8.70
N GLU A 91 -21.22 -9.38 8.69
CA GLU A 91 -21.68 -8.27 7.86
C GLU A 91 -20.94 -8.30 6.51
N THR A 92 -21.53 -8.91 5.48
CA THR A 92 -20.91 -9.02 4.15
C THR A 92 -21.46 -8.00 3.17
N LEU A 93 -22.77 -8.00 2.90
CA LEU A 93 -23.43 -7.07 1.97
C LEU A 93 -23.95 -5.84 2.72
N SER A 94 -23.09 -4.83 2.88
CA SER A 94 -23.46 -3.56 3.47
C SER A 94 -22.77 -2.39 2.78
N HIS A 95 -23.37 -1.20 2.90
CA HIS A 95 -22.80 0.04 2.38
C HIS A 95 -21.41 0.34 3.00
N HIS A 96 -21.18 -0.10 4.23
CA HIS A 96 -19.88 0.05 4.87
C HIS A 96 -18.80 -0.86 4.25
N CYS A 97 -19.12 -2.13 3.97
CA CYS A 97 -18.20 -3.04 3.31
C CYS A 97 -17.84 -2.55 1.90
N ALA A 98 -18.85 -2.09 1.14
CA ALA A 98 -18.67 -1.42 -0.14
C ALA A 98 -17.72 -0.20 -0.04
N GLY A 99 -17.93 0.65 0.97
CA GLY A 99 -17.07 1.81 1.23
C GLY A 99 -15.61 1.44 1.53
N HIS A 100 -15.36 0.37 2.29
CA HIS A 100 -14.00 -0.12 2.54
C HIS A 100 -13.34 -0.64 1.27
N ILE A 101 -14.06 -1.39 0.43
CA ILE A 101 -13.55 -1.90 -0.85
C ILE A 101 -13.15 -0.74 -1.78
N ARG A 102 -13.99 0.29 -1.89
CA ARG A 102 -13.66 1.50 -2.67
C ARG A 102 -12.40 2.20 -2.17
N ARG A 103 -12.26 2.34 -0.84
CA ARG A 103 -11.09 2.96 -0.20
C ARG A 103 -9.82 2.15 -0.38
N ILE A 104 -9.91 0.81 -0.37
CA ILE A 104 -8.80 -0.09 -0.71
C ILE A 104 -8.35 0.18 -2.14
N GLY A 105 -9.28 0.15 -3.10
CA GLY A 105 -8.97 0.41 -4.51
C GLY A 105 -8.34 1.78 -4.74
N ALA A 106 -8.95 2.85 -4.20
CA ALA A 106 -8.41 4.20 -4.28
C ALA A 106 -7.02 4.32 -3.60
N GLY A 107 -6.83 3.66 -2.45
CA GLY A 107 -5.54 3.64 -1.76
C GLY A 107 -4.43 2.96 -2.58
N LEU A 108 -4.74 1.88 -3.30
CA LEU A 108 -3.80 1.22 -4.21
C LEU A 108 -3.38 2.14 -5.37
N LEU A 109 -4.33 2.89 -5.95
CA LEU A 109 -4.06 3.87 -7.00
C LEU A 109 -3.19 5.02 -6.49
N VAL A 110 -3.52 5.57 -5.31
CA VAL A 110 -2.71 6.61 -4.65
C VAL A 110 -1.31 6.10 -4.34
N ALA A 111 -1.15 4.85 -3.92
CA ALA A 111 0.16 4.27 -3.65
C ALA A 111 1.03 4.26 -4.91
N VAL A 112 0.52 3.85 -6.08
CA VAL A 112 1.28 3.91 -7.34
C VAL A 112 1.64 5.35 -7.71
N ALA A 113 0.70 6.29 -7.57
CA ALA A 113 0.95 7.69 -7.88
C ALA A 113 2.05 8.31 -6.99
N LEU A 114 2.01 8.03 -5.69
CA LEU A 114 3.04 8.48 -4.75
C LEU A 114 4.40 7.87 -5.08
N ASP A 115 4.41 6.59 -5.44
CA ASP A 115 5.62 5.85 -5.71
C ASP A 115 6.30 6.27 -7.02
N LEU A 116 5.52 6.65 -8.04
CA LEU A 116 6.00 7.25 -9.27
C LEU A 116 6.78 8.56 -9.04
N VAL A 117 6.46 9.28 -7.96
CA VAL A 117 7.17 10.52 -7.56
C VAL A 117 8.29 10.22 -6.57
N ALA A 118 8.06 9.32 -5.62
CA ALA A 118 8.99 9.02 -4.54
C ALA A 118 10.22 8.26 -5.01
N ARG A 119 10.11 7.33 -5.98
CA ARG A 119 11.29 6.59 -6.49
C ARG A 119 12.30 7.51 -7.20
N PRO A 120 11.90 8.36 -8.16
CA PRO A 120 12.84 9.30 -8.79
C PRO A 120 13.45 10.27 -7.78
N LEU A 121 12.65 10.73 -6.80
CA LEU A 121 13.14 11.61 -5.74
C LEU A 121 14.20 10.92 -4.89
N GLN A 122 13.99 9.66 -4.51
CA GLN A 122 14.98 8.85 -3.77
C GLN A 122 16.29 8.70 -4.56
N VAL A 123 16.20 8.39 -5.85
CA VAL A 123 17.37 8.24 -6.73
C VAL A 123 18.11 9.56 -6.87
N LEU A 124 17.39 10.66 -7.07
CA LEU A 124 17.98 11.99 -7.16
C LEU A 124 18.67 12.38 -5.86
N LEU A 125 17.98 12.24 -4.72
CA LEU A 125 18.54 12.56 -3.40
C LEU A 125 19.78 11.71 -3.11
N ALA A 126 19.76 10.42 -3.43
CA ALA A 126 20.92 9.54 -3.26
C ALA A 126 22.09 9.96 -4.17
N SER A 127 21.82 10.28 -5.44
CA SER A 127 22.86 10.69 -6.40
C SER A 127 23.46 12.08 -6.12
N LEU A 128 22.89 12.89 -5.21
CA LEU A 128 23.55 14.11 -4.73
C LEU A 128 24.88 13.84 -4.01
N ALA A 129 25.13 12.60 -3.58
CA ALA A 129 26.43 12.18 -3.07
C ALA A 129 27.50 12.03 -4.18
N ASN A 130 27.10 12.03 -5.45
CA ASN A 130 28.02 11.98 -6.58
C ASN A 130 28.57 13.39 -6.92
N PRO A 131 29.73 13.47 -7.57
CA PRO A 131 30.29 14.72 -8.08
C PRO A 131 29.29 15.49 -8.98
N PRO A 132 29.43 16.82 -9.10
CA PRO A 132 28.67 17.60 -10.07
C PRO A 132 28.93 17.07 -11.49
N GLY A 133 27.86 16.65 -12.18
CA GLY A 133 27.93 16.00 -13.50
C GLY A 133 27.52 14.53 -13.51
N GLU A 134 27.52 13.86 -12.34
CA GLU A 134 27.18 12.43 -12.18
C GLU A 134 25.87 12.20 -11.40
N ARG A 135 25.03 13.23 -11.32
CA ARG A 135 23.70 13.15 -10.70
C ARG A 135 22.74 12.44 -11.63
N VAL A 136 22.00 11.48 -11.09
CA VAL A 136 21.13 10.60 -11.86
C VAL A 136 19.68 10.85 -11.46
N LEU A 137 18.82 10.94 -12.46
CA LEU A 137 17.37 10.87 -12.30
C LEU A 137 16.89 9.65 -13.08
N SER A 138 16.20 8.74 -12.39
CA SER A 138 15.63 7.54 -13.00
C SER A 138 14.12 7.55 -12.84
N LEU A 139 13.42 7.30 -13.94
CA LEU A 139 11.98 7.11 -14.00
C LEU A 139 11.74 5.68 -14.46
N SER A 140 11.07 4.88 -13.63
CA SER A 140 10.73 3.51 -13.96
C SER A 140 9.25 3.26 -13.69
N LEU A 141 8.55 2.73 -14.69
CA LEU A 141 7.23 2.14 -14.53
C LEU A 141 7.35 0.65 -14.87
N GLY A 142 7.00 -0.19 -13.92
CA GLY A 142 7.07 -1.64 -14.04
C GLY A 142 5.72 -2.28 -14.33
N THR A 143 5.76 -3.54 -14.76
CA THR A 143 4.56 -4.39 -14.91
C THR A 143 3.81 -4.58 -13.59
N ALA A 144 4.52 -4.60 -12.45
CA ALA A 144 3.93 -4.63 -11.12
C ALA A 144 3.05 -3.40 -10.84
N ASP A 145 3.48 -2.21 -11.27
CA ASP A 145 2.73 -0.98 -11.09
C ASP A 145 1.43 -1.02 -11.90
N LEU A 146 1.49 -1.52 -13.14
CA LEU A 146 0.30 -1.73 -13.98
C LEU A 146 -0.69 -2.71 -13.33
N GLY A 147 -0.20 -3.84 -12.82
CA GLY A 147 -1.03 -4.82 -12.10
C GLY A 147 -1.72 -4.21 -10.89
N GLN A 148 -1.02 -3.37 -10.12
CA GLN A 148 -1.59 -2.66 -8.98
C GLN A 148 -2.62 -1.60 -9.40
N VAL A 149 -2.39 -0.86 -10.48
CA VAL A 149 -3.36 0.11 -11.03
C VAL A 149 -4.65 -0.61 -11.45
N LEU A 150 -4.53 -1.71 -12.19
CA LEU A 150 -5.68 -2.49 -12.62
C LEU A 150 -6.43 -3.08 -11.43
N ALA A 151 -5.73 -3.66 -10.45
CA ALA A 151 -6.33 -4.16 -9.23
C ALA A 151 -7.05 -3.05 -8.44
N GLY A 152 -6.42 -1.88 -8.31
CA GLY A 152 -7.00 -0.71 -7.65
C GLY A 152 -8.28 -0.23 -8.34
N GLY A 153 -8.23 -0.07 -9.67
CA GLY A 153 -9.38 0.33 -10.49
C GLY A 153 -10.53 -0.68 -10.39
N LEU A 154 -10.23 -1.98 -10.51
CA LEU A 154 -11.21 -3.04 -10.38
C LEU A 154 -11.87 -3.03 -8.99
N MET A 155 -11.09 -2.87 -7.93
CA MET A 155 -11.61 -2.76 -6.56
C MET A 155 -12.54 -1.54 -6.39
N VAL A 156 -12.21 -0.39 -7.00
CA VAL A 156 -13.11 0.79 -6.98
C VAL A 156 -14.45 0.47 -7.63
N VAL A 157 -14.45 -0.17 -8.80
CA VAL A 157 -15.67 -0.56 -9.52
C VAL A 157 -16.48 -1.57 -8.73
N ILE A 158 -15.84 -2.61 -8.19
CA ILE A 158 -16.50 -3.62 -7.34
C ILE A 158 -17.15 -2.95 -6.13
N GLY A 159 -16.44 -2.03 -5.47
CA GLY A 159 -16.97 -1.34 -4.31
C GLY A 159 -18.16 -0.43 -4.64
N TRP A 160 -18.23 0.15 -5.85
CA TRP A 160 -19.40 0.87 -6.33
C TRP A 160 -20.59 -0.06 -6.55
N ALA A 161 -20.40 -1.11 -7.36
CA ALA A 161 -21.45 -2.09 -7.66
C ALA A 161 -21.98 -2.78 -6.39
N MET A 162 -21.12 -3.07 -5.42
CA MET A 162 -21.52 -3.62 -4.13
C MET A 162 -22.33 -2.64 -3.29
N GLY A 163 -22.05 -1.33 -3.39
CA GLY A 163 -22.83 -0.30 -2.73
C GLY A 163 -24.27 -0.24 -3.27
N GLU A 164 -24.41 -0.30 -4.60
CA GLU A 164 -25.72 -0.38 -5.27
C GLU A 164 -26.47 -1.66 -4.87
N ALA A 165 -25.80 -2.80 -4.87
CA ALA A 165 -26.39 -4.07 -4.43
C ALA A 165 -26.83 -4.04 -2.95
N ALA A 166 -26.05 -3.38 -2.08
CA ALA A 166 -26.40 -3.23 -0.67
C ALA A 166 -27.63 -2.33 -0.48
N LEU A 167 -27.76 -1.24 -1.24
CA LEU A 167 -28.92 -0.35 -1.22
C LEU A 167 -30.20 -1.11 -1.62
N VAL A 168 -30.17 -1.82 -2.74
CA VAL A 168 -31.31 -2.63 -3.22
C VAL A 168 -31.70 -3.70 -2.19
N ALA A 169 -30.71 -4.33 -1.53
CA ALA A 169 -30.97 -5.31 -0.49
C ALA A 169 -31.57 -4.70 0.80
N GLU A 170 -31.27 -3.43 1.09
CA GLU A 170 -31.82 -2.70 2.23
C GLU A 170 -33.27 -2.26 1.95
N GLU A 171 -33.57 -1.75 0.75
CA GLU A 171 -34.93 -1.41 0.32
C GLU A 171 -35.85 -2.63 0.41
N ASN A 172 -35.43 -3.78 -0.12
CA ASN A 172 -36.21 -5.02 -0.07
C ASN A 172 -36.50 -5.53 1.36
N ARG A 173 -35.67 -5.17 2.36
CA ARG A 173 -35.95 -5.52 3.76
C ARG A 173 -37.01 -4.62 4.40
N GLY A 174 -37.23 -3.42 3.88
CA GLY A 174 -38.23 -2.48 4.39
C GLY A 174 -39.67 -2.80 3.96
N PHE A 175 -39.86 -3.73 3.02
CA PHE A 175 -41.17 -4.09 2.46
C PHE A 175 -41.77 -5.41 3.01
N VAL A 176 -41.10 -6.07 3.98
CA VAL A 176 -41.57 -7.33 4.59
C VAL A 176 -42.09 -7.09 6.01
#